data_AF-A0A417SEG6-F1
#
_entry.id   AF-A0A417SEG6-F1
#
_cell.length_a   1.000
_cell.length_b   1.000
_cell.length_c   1.000
_cell.angle_alpha   90.00
_cell.angle_beta   90.00
_cell.angle_gamma   90.00
#
_symmetry.space_group_name_H-M   'P 1'
#
loop_
_entity.id
_entity.type
_entity.pdbx_description
1 polymer ?
#
loop_
_entity_poly.entity_id
_entity_poly.type
_entity_poly.pdbx_seq_one_letter_code
_entity_poly.pdbx_strand_id
1 'polypeptide(L)'
;MKKYVLPYFPYLIAFWFFSKCGTAYRMAAGTNLGEKLFGMVKTIGPVFQSYAPGLGLLDLAVGVAGAVILYFVVQSKIKKARKFRRDMEYGSARWGTEDDIKPFVDPKFENNVILTGTEFLTMNTRPKIPANARNLNACVIGSSGSGKTRFWLTPQLLQAHSSYVVVDPKGGTLSQCGYFLQKKKGYKVKVFNSIDFSKSMHYNPMAYIKTESDVLKFVNALIANTKGDGKEGDEFWTKAETLLYCALVAYIVFEGPEEERNMNTLVEMINSMEVREDDESFKNAVDYMFDGLAKRNPQHFAVRQYAKYKLASGDICSK
;
A
#
# COMPACT_ATOMS: atom_id res chain seq x y z
N MET A 1 22.39 -27.15 -27.93
CA MET A 1 21.53 -28.35 -28.06
C MET A 1 20.71 -28.68 -26.81
N LYS A 2 21.29 -28.88 -25.61
CA LYS A 2 20.54 -29.25 -24.37
C LYS A 2 19.31 -28.37 -24.06
N LYS A 3 19.40 -27.05 -24.25
CA LYS A 3 18.32 -26.10 -23.94
C LYS A 3 17.11 -26.15 -24.88
N TYR A 4 17.29 -26.65 -26.11
CA TYR A 4 16.25 -26.62 -27.16
C TYR A 4 15.81 -28.01 -27.62
N VAL A 5 16.63 -29.05 -27.48
CA VAL A 5 16.28 -30.40 -27.95
C VAL A 5 15.65 -31.22 -26.82
N LEU A 6 16.20 -31.10 -25.60
CA LEU A 6 15.78 -31.91 -24.45
C LEU A 6 14.32 -31.64 -24.02
N PRO A 7 13.81 -30.40 -24.02
CA PRO A 7 12.41 -30.14 -23.65
C PRO A 7 11.40 -30.66 -24.65
N TYR A 8 11.78 -30.82 -25.92
CA TYR A 8 10.88 -31.24 -27.00
C TYR A 8 10.98 -32.74 -27.36
N PHE A 9 11.98 -33.42 -26.82
CA PHE A 9 12.22 -34.85 -27.03
C PHE A 9 11.00 -35.75 -26.73
N PRO A 10 10.21 -35.54 -25.65
CA PRO A 10 9.00 -36.33 -25.41
C PRO A 10 7.93 -36.18 -26.50
N TYR A 11 7.84 -35.01 -27.14
CA TYR A 11 6.89 -34.78 -28.23
C TYR A 11 7.35 -35.43 -29.54
N LEU A 12 8.66 -35.57 -29.75
CA LEU A 12 9.21 -36.33 -30.88
C LEU A 12 8.94 -37.84 -30.72
N ILE A 13 9.03 -38.36 -29.49
CA ILE A 13 8.64 -39.75 -29.19
C ILE A 13 7.14 -39.95 -29.40
N ALA A 14 6.32 -39.00 -28.94
CA ALA A 14 4.87 -39.05 -29.16
C ALA A 14 4.53 -39.01 -30.64
N PHE A 15 5.15 -38.10 -31.40
CA PHE A 15 5.02 -38.01 -32.85
C PHE A 15 5.32 -39.35 -33.53
N TRP A 16 6.46 -39.97 -33.19
CA TRP A 16 6.86 -41.26 -33.72
C TRP A 16 5.83 -42.36 -33.39
N PHE A 17 5.41 -42.45 -32.12
CA PHE A 17 4.45 -43.45 -31.67
C PHE A 17 3.09 -43.32 -32.38
N PHE A 18 2.53 -42.11 -32.44
CA PHE A 18 1.24 -41.87 -33.09
C PHE A 18 1.33 -42.02 -34.62
N SER A 19 2.47 -41.70 -35.23
CA SER A 19 2.71 -41.97 -36.65
C SER A 19 2.73 -43.47 -36.97
N LYS A 20 3.27 -44.30 -36.07
CA LYS A 20 3.19 -45.76 -36.16
C LYS A 20 1.76 -46.28 -36.01
N CYS A 21 0.96 -45.69 -35.12
CA CYS A 21 -0.46 -46.00 -35.03
C CYS A 21 -1.20 -45.65 -36.34
N GLY A 22 -0.90 -44.52 -36.97
CA GLY A 22 -1.43 -44.16 -38.29
C GLY A 22 -1.05 -45.17 -39.37
N THR A 23 0.21 -45.63 -39.36
CA THR A 23 0.72 -46.65 -40.27
C THR A 23 -0.02 -47.99 -40.10
N ALA A 24 -0.22 -48.43 -38.86
CA ALA A 24 -0.95 -49.66 -38.55
C ALA A 24 -2.43 -49.58 -38.96
N TYR A 25 -3.07 -48.41 -38.78
CA TYR A 25 -4.43 -48.15 -39.23
C TYR A 25 -4.55 -48.15 -40.77
N ARG A 26 -3.57 -47.60 -41.49
CA ARG A 26 -3.53 -47.65 -42.95
C ARG A 26 -3.38 -49.08 -43.48
N MET A 27 -2.56 -49.91 -42.84
CA MET A 27 -2.28 -51.29 -43.24
C MET A 27 -3.35 -52.30 -42.79
N ALA A 28 -4.29 -51.89 -41.94
CA ALA A 28 -5.35 -52.75 -41.43
C ALA A 28 -6.40 -53.07 -42.51
N ALA A 29 -6.83 -54.33 -42.56
CA ALA A 29 -7.92 -54.77 -43.42
C ALA A 29 -9.28 -54.26 -42.88
N GLY A 30 -10.17 -53.85 -43.79
CA GLY A 30 -11.52 -53.35 -43.46
C GLY A 30 -11.90 -52.18 -44.36
N THR A 31 -13.20 -52.04 -44.68
CA THR A 31 -13.72 -50.93 -45.51
C THR A 31 -14.27 -49.81 -44.64
N ASN A 32 -14.78 -50.13 -43.45
CA ASN A 32 -15.34 -49.18 -42.50
C ASN A 32 -14.40 -48.87 -41.33
N LEU A 33 -14.63 -47.75 -40.64
CA LEU A 33 -13.77 -47.24 -39.56
C LEU A 33 -13.56 -48.28 -38.44
N GLY A 34 -14.64 -48.94 -38.00
CA GLY A 34 -14.60 -49.93 -36.91
C GLY A 34 -13.86 -51.23 -37.30
N GLU A 35 -14.03 -51.69 -38.54
CA GLU A 35 -13.34 -52.87 -39.06
C GLU A 35 -11.83 -52.62 -39.16
N LYS A 36 -11.42 -51.44 -39.65
CA LYS A 36 -10.00 -51.04 -39.69
C LYS A 36 -9.40 -50.92 -38.29
N LEU A 37 -10.15 -50.42 -37.30
CA LEU A 37 -9.68 -50.37 -35.91
C LEU A 37 -9.48 -51.76 -35.31
N PHE A 38 -10.36 -52.71 -35.61
CA PHE A 38 -10.21 -54.10 -35.19
C PHE A 38 -9.05 -54.81 -35.92
N GLY A 39 -8.92 -54.56 -37.23
CA GLY A 39 -7.81 -55.06 -38.05
C GLY A 39 -6.44 -54.50 -37.61
N MET A 40 -6.42 -53.29 -37.05
CA MET A 40 -5.22 -52.64 -36.51
C MET A 40 -4.58 -53.45 -35.38
N VAL A 41 -5.37 -54.19 -34.59
CA VAL A 41 -4.86 -55.06 -33.51
C VAL A 41 -3.89 -56.12 -34.05
N LYS A 42 -4.09 -56.58 -35.29
CA LYS A 42 -3.22 -57.57 -35.94
C LYS A 42 -2.00 -56.93 -36.62
N THR A 43 -2.11 -55.67 -37.07
CA THR A 43 -1.03 -54.97 -37.80
C THR A 43 -0.11 -54.15 -36.89
N ILE A 44 -0.52 -53.87 -35.65
CA ILE A 44 0.26 -53.06 -34.71
C ILE A 44 1.60 -53.72 -34.33
N GLY A 45 1.60 -55.03 -34.01
CA GLY A 45 2.83 -55.76 -33.65
C GLY A 45 3.91 -55.66 -34.72
N PRO A 46 3.62 -56.03 -35.99
CA PRO A 46 4.57 -55.91 -37.10
C PRO A 46 5.06 -54.48 -37.38
N VAL A 47 4.19 -53.48 -37.28
CA VAL A 47 4.53 -52.07 -37.59
C VAL A 47 5.52 -51.47 -36.58
N PHE A 48 5.50 -51.95 -35.33
CA PHE A 48 6.42 -51.53 -34.28
C PHE A 48 7.75 -52.30 -34.25
N GLN A 49 7.93 -53.36 -35.04
CA GLN A 49 9.22 -54.04 -35.18
C GLN A 49 10.24 -53.22 -36.00
N SER A 50 9.77 -52.32 -36.87
CA SER A 50 10.63 -51.39 -37.61
C SER A 50 10.70 -50.03 -36.89
N TYR A 51 11.87 -49.42 -36.84
CA TYR A 51 12.05 -48.10 -36.23
C TYR A 51 11.63 -46.93 -37.13
N ALA A 52 11.53 -47.13 -38.46
CA ALA A 52 11.22 -46.05 -39.40
C ALA A 52 9.73 -45.67 -39.39
N PRO A 53 9.35 -44.39 -39.20
CA PRO A 53 7.95 -43.96 -39.27
C PRO A 53 7.41 -44.13 -40.71
N GLY A 54 6.11 -44.40 -40.84
CA GLY A 54 5.46 -44.42 -42.15
C GLY A 54 5.44 -43.02 -42.75
N LEU A 55 5.85 -42.89 -44.02
CA LEU A 55 5.87 -41.61 -44.74
C LEU A 55 4.52 -41.24 -45.36
N GLY A 56 3.43 -41.89 -44.94
CA GLY A 56 2.10 -41.55 -45.41
C GLY A 56 1.63 -40.22 -44.87
N LEU A 57 0.88 -39.47 -45.69
CA LEU A 57 0.31 -38.19 -45.28
C LEU A 57 -0.63 -38.34 -44.06
N LEU A 58 -1.40 -39.43 -44.00
CA LEU A 58 -2.22 -39.79 -42.83
C LEU A 58 -1.37 -40.16 -41.61
N ASP A 59 -0.29 -40.92 -41.79
CA ASP A 59 0.61 -41.33 -40.70
C ASP A 59 1.26 -40.10 -40.04
N LEU A 60 1.73 -39.16 -40.86
CA LEU A 60 2.34 -37.92 -40.40
C LEU A 60 1.30 -37.02 -39.72
N ALA A 61 0.08 -36.91 -40.28
CA ALA A 61 -0.99 -36.12 -39.68
C ALA A 61 -1.41 -36.65 -38.29
N VAL A 62 -1.54 -37.98 -38.13
CA VAL A 62 -1.83 -38.62 -36.84
C VAL A 62 -0.67 -38.41 -35.86
N GLY A 63 0.57 -38.52 -36.34
CA GLY A 63 1.77 -38.18 -35.56
C GLY A 63 1.76 -36.76 -35.02
N VAL A 64 1.53 -35.76 -35.89
CA VAL A 64 1.46 -34.33 -35.49
C VAL A 64 0.32 -34.11 -34.50
N ALA A 65 -0.88 -34.63 -34.79
CA ALA A 65 -2.04 -34.49 -33.92
C ALA A 65 -1.77 -35.04 -32.51
N GLY A 66 -1.18 -36.23 -32.41
CA GLY A 66 -0.81 -36.85 -31.14
C GLY A 66 0.23 -36.06 -30.34
N ALA A 67 1.27 -35.54 -31.01
CA ALA A 67 2.27 -34.69 -30.38
C ALA A 67 1.70 -33.35 -29.89
N VAL A 68 0.80 -32.74 -30.66
CA VAL A 68 0.11 -31.49 -30.31
C VAL A 68 -0.82 -31.70 -29.12
N ILE A 69 -1.60 -32.79 -29.10
CA ILE A 69 -2.45 -33.14 -27.96
C ILE A 69 -1.61 -33.32 -26.69
N LEU A 70 -0.51 -34.09 -26.77
CA LEU A 70 0.38 -34.28 -25.63
C LEU A 70 0.98 -32.96 -25.14
N TYR A 71 1.40 -32.09 -26.07
CA TYR A 71 1.89 -30.75 -25.76
C TYR A 71 0.86 -29.93 -24.97
N PHE A 72 -0.39 -29.89 -25.44
CA PHE A 72 -1.45 -29.16 -24.74
C PHE A 72 -1.78 -29.76 -23.37
N VAL A 73 -1.77 -31.09 -23.22
CA VAL A 73 -1.96 -31.77 -21.93
C VAL A 73 -0.86 -31.40 -20.94
N VAL A 74 0.41 -31.45 -21.37
CA VAL A 74 1.57 -31.10 -20.52
C VAL A 74 1.53 -29.63 -20.14
N GLN A 75 1.28 -28.72 -21.09
CA GLN A 75 1.18 -27.28 -20.81
C GLN A 75 0.01 -26.96 -19.86
N SER A 76 -1.13 -27.62 -20.02
CA SER A 76 -2.27 -27.50 -19.11
C SER A 76 -1.91 -27.94 -17.69
N LYS A 77 -1.18 -29.06 -17.55
CA LYS A 77 -0.69 -29.53 -16.24
C LYS A 77 0.36 -28.61 -15.63
N ILE A 78 1.28 -28.05 -16.42
CA ILE A 78 2.28 -27.08 -15.93
C ILE A 78 1.60 -25.80 -15.46
N LYS A 79 0.65 -25.26 -16.23
CA LYS A 79 -0.12 -24.05 -15.86
C LYS A 79 -0.97 -24.27 -14.61
N LYS A 80 -1.52 -25.49 -14.43
CA LYS A 80 -2.30 -25.87 -13.24
C LYS A 80 -1.44 -26.42 -12.09
N ALA A 81 -0.12 -26.53 -12.27
CA ALA A 81 0.78 -27.03 -11.23
C ALA A 81 0.80 -26.02 -10.09
N ARG A 82 0.21 -26.42 -8.95
CA ARG A 82 0.32 -25.67 -7.71
C ARG A 82 1.79 -25.62 -7.31
N LYS A 83 2.29 -24.41 -7.01
CA LYS A 83 3.65 -24.21 -6.51
C LYS A 83 3.69 -24.57 -5.03
N PHE A 84 3.92 -25.86 -4.75
CA PHE A 84 4.12 -26.33 -3.39
C PHE A 84 5.57 -26.12 -2.96
N ARG A 85 5.76 -25.65 -1.72
CA ARG A 85 7.05 -25.59 -1.04
C ARG A 85 7.14 -26.82 -0.13
N ARG A 86 7.50 -27.96 -0.73
CA ARG A 86 7.66 -29.23 -0.01
C ARG A 86 8.83 -29.11 0.97
N ASP A 87 8.70 -29.69 2.15
CA ASP A 87 9.70 -29.71 3.23
C ASP A 87 9.97 -28.33 3.86
N MET A 88 9.04 -27.38 3.67
CA MET A 88 9.06 -26.05 4.30
C MET A 88 7.73 -25.73 4.99
N GLU A 89 7.02 -26.77 5.44
CA GLU A 89 5.69 -26.66 6.07
C GLU A 89 5.73 -25.85 7.37
N TYR A 90 6.83 -25.90 8.10
CA TYR A 90 7.06 -25.16 9.35
C TYR A 90 7.73 -23.80 9.15
N GLY A 91 7.84 -23.34 7.90
CA GLY A 91 8.52 -22.11 7.54
C GLY A 91 9.91 -22.34 6.97
N SER A 92 10.41 -21.32 6.27
CA SER A 92 11.71 -21.33 5.57
C SER A 92 12.64 -20.25 6.09
N ALA A 93 12.31 -19.66 7.23
CA ALA A 93 13.09 -18.61 7.84
C ALA A 93 14.42 -19.19 8.33
N ARG A 94 15.51 -18.49 8.01
CA ARG A 94 16.85 -18.78 8.50
C ARG A 94 17.53 -17.47 8.85
N TRP A 95 18.61 -17.57 9.63
CA TRP A 95 19.53 -16.44 9.81
C TRP A 95 20.10 -16.03 8.45
N GLY A 96 20.03 -14.73 8.17
CA GLY A 96 20.63 -14.15 6.98
C GLY A 96 22.14 -14.11 7.09
N THR A 97 22.82 -14.14 5.95
CA THR A 97 24.25 -13.90 5.82
C THR A 97 24.49 -12.57 5.11
N GLU A 98 25.75 -12.11 5.12
CA GLU A 98 26.13 -10.88 4.40
C GLU A 98 25.78 -10.94 2.91
N ASP A 99 25.88 -12.12 2.29
CA ASP A 99 25.52 -12.31 0.89
C ASP A 99 24.03 -12.12 0.61
N ASP A 100 23.17 -12.38 1.60
CA ASP A 100 21.73 -12.19 1.45
C ASP A 100 21.37 -10.71 1.37
N ILE A 101 22.08 -9.83 2.08
CA ILE A 101 21.75 -8.39 2.11
C ILE A 101 22.38 -7.62 0.94
N LYS A 102 23.54 -8.05 0.42
CA LYS A 102 24.31 -7.37 -0.64
C LYS A 102 23.47 -6.84 -1.82
N PRO A 103 22.50 -7.59 -2.38
CA PRO A 103 21.70 -7.10 -3.51
C PRO A 103 20.79 -5.90 -3.18
N PHE A 104 20.60 -5.61 -1.89
CA PHE A 104 19.77 -4.53 -1.37
C PHE A 104 20.59 -3.34 -0.84
N VAL A 105 21.91 -3.38 -0.93
CA VAL A 105 22.81 -2.31 -0.45
C VAL A 105 23.15 -1.36 -1.60
N ASP A 106 23.06 -0.05 -1.34
CA ASP A 106 23.59 0.98 -2.23
C ASP A 106 25.12 1.10 -2.06
N PRO A 107 25.90 1.20 -3.15
CA PRO A 107 27.35 1.36 -3.06
C PRO A 107 27.78 2.60 -2.26
N LYS A 108 26.98 3.66 -2.26
CA LYS A 108 27.23 4.86 -1.48
C LYS A 108 26.60 4.71 -0.11
N PHE A 109 27.43 4.67 0.93
CA PHE A 109 27.00 4.43 2.31
C PHE A 109 25.84 5.33 2.74
N GLU A 110 25.90 6.63 2.47
CA GLU A 110 24.90 7.62 2.90
C GLU A 110 23.53 7.45 2.24
N ASN A 111 23.43 6.62 1.20
CA ASN A 111 22.18 6.28 0.53
C ASN A 111 21.48 5.07 1.19
N ASN A 112 21.97 4.59 2.33
CA ASN A 112 21.45 3.42 3.00
C ASN A 112 20.85 3.73 4.38
N VAL A 113 19.81 2.97 4.73
CA VAL A 113 19.38 2.79 6.12
C VAL A 113 20.33 1.80 6.78
N ILE A 114 20.90 2.19 7.93
CA ILE A 114 21.77 1.32 8.72
C ILE A 114 20.86 0.38 9.53
N LEU A 115 20.96 -0.93 9.29
CA LEU A 115 20.20 -1.92 10.05
C LEU A 115 21.03 -2.46 11.22
N THR A 116 22.29 -2.81 10.94
CA THR A 116 23.25 -3.32 11.91
C THR A 116 24.65 -2.78 11.55
N GLY A 117 25.71 -3.32 12.15
CA GLY A 117 27.09 -3.01 11.73
C GLY A 117 27.45 -3.52 10.33
N THR A 118 26.75 -4.54 9.82
CA THR A 118 27.06 -5.23 8.56
C THR A 118 25.93 -5.16 7.53
N GLU A 119 24.67 -5.06 7.99
CA GLU A 119 23.51 -5.01 7.12
C GLU A 119 23.02 -3.58 6.88
N PHE A 120 22.82 -3.25 5.60
CA PHE A 120 22.34 -1.96 5.13
C PHE A 120 21.20 -2.15 4.16
N LEU A 121 20.30 -1.16 4.05
CA LEU A 121 19.20 -1.19 3.10
C LEU A 121 19.18 0.08 2.27
N THR A 122 19.26 -0.05 0.95
CA THR A 122 19.20 1.07 0.02
C THR A 122 17.90 1.86 0.20
N MET A 123 18.01 3.18 0.23
CA MET A 123 16.86 4.08 0.18
C MET A 123 16.29 4.23 -1.24
N ASN A 124 16.94 3.64 -2.25
CA ASN A 124 16.43 3.66 -3.62
C ASN A 124 15.18 2.76 -3.73
N THR A 125 14.02 3.40 -3.89
CA THR A 125 12.75 2.71 -4.06
C THR A 125 12.58 2.07 -5.45
N ARG A 126 13.48 2.34 -6.38
CA ARG A 126 13.48 1.83 -7.76
C ARG A 126 14.84 1.25 -8.14
N PRO A 127 15.26 0.13 -7.54
CA PRO A 127 16.51 -0.54 -7.91
C PRO A 127 16.44 -1.10 -9.33
N LYS A 128 17.60 -1.29 -9.96
CA LYS A 128 17.73 -1.87 -11.31
C LYS A 128 17.02 -3.23 -11.45
N ILE A 129 17.02 -4.00 -10.37
CA ILE A 129 16.30 -5.27 -10.27
C ILE A 129 15.06 -5.02 -9.40
N PRO A 130 13.84 -4.93 -9.97
CA PRO A 130 12.63 -4.59 -9.21
C PRO A 130 12.32 -5.56 -8.06
N ALA A 131 12.74 -6.83 -8.18
CA ALA A 131 12.61 -7.82 -7.11
C ALA A 131 13.39 -7.43 -5.83
N ASN A 132 14.35 -6.51 -5.95
CA ASN A 132 15.15 -6.01 -4.84
C ASN A 132 14.54 -4.78 -4.16
N ALA A 133 13.40 -4.26 -4.65
CA ALA A 133 12.70 -3.20 -3.96
C ALA A 133 12.20 -3.71 -2.60
N ARG A 134 12.45 -2.94 -1.54
CA ARG A 134 12.06 -3.28 -0.16
C ARG A 134 11.32 -2.11 0.47
N ASN A 135 10.46 -2.46 1.44
CA ASN A 135 9.83 -1.47 2.30
C ASN A 135 10.91 -0.83 3.20
N LEU A 136 10.89 0.49 3.32
CA LEU A 136 11.87 1.25 4.09
C LEU A 136 11.39 1.57 5.51
N ASN A 137 10.16 1.19 5.87
CA ASN A 137 9.68 1.31 7.24
C ASN A 137 10.37 0.29 8.14
N ALA A 138 10.93 0.77 9.25
CA ALA A 138 11.57 -0.07 10.26
C ALA A 138 10.77 -0.04 11.57
N CYS A 139 10.49 -1.22 12.12
CA CYS A 139 9.94 -1.38 13.46
C CYS A 139 11.03 -1.88 14.40
N VAL A 140 11.39 -1.05 15.39
CA VAL A 140 12.47 -1.36 16.34
C VAL A 140 11.87 -1.65 17.71
N ILE A 141 11.92 -2.91 18.11
CA ILE A 141 11.37 -3.39 19.38
C ILE A 141 12.51 -3.58 20.37
N GLY A 142 12.34 -3.08 21.59
CA GLY A 142 13.31 -3.27 22.66
C GLY A 142 12.79 -2.75 23.99
N SER A 143 13.27 -3.31 25.10
CA SER A 143 12.94 -2.89 26.46
C SER A 143 13.40 -1.46 26.75
N SER A 144 12.94 -0.89 27.88
CA SER A 144 13.51 0.36 28.38
C SER A 144 15.01 0.18 28.66
N GLY A 145 15.82 1.19 28.32
CA GLY A 145 17.29 1.12 28.51
C GLY A 145 18.05 0.31 27.45
N SER A 146 17.39 -0.38 26.52
CA SER A 146 18.06 -1.18 25.47
C SER A 146 18.85 -0.36 24.43
N GLY A 147 18.84 0.97 24.55
CA GLY A 147 19.62 1.87 23.69
C GLY A 147 19.01 2.15 22.31
N LYS A 148 17.70 1.95 22.10
CA LYS A 148 17.01 2.25 20.82
C LYS A 148 17.42 3.60 20.21
N THR A 149 17.40 4.67 21.00
CA THR A 149 17.79 6.01 20.54
C THR A 149 19.26 6.09 20.14
N ARG A 150 20.16 5.50 20.94
CA ARG A 150 21.61 5.58 20.72
C ARG A 150 22.09 4.70 19.58
N PHE A 151 21.60 3.47 19.50
CA PHE A 151 22.09 2.47 18.54
C PHE A 151 21.36 2.48 17.21
N TRP A 152 20.10 2.89 17.18
CA TRP A 152 19.32 2.96 15.94
C TRP A 152 19.13 4.40 15.45
N LEU A 153 18.43 5.23 16.23
CA LEU A 153 18.01 6.56 15.74
C LEU A 153 19.19 7.51 15.53
N THR A 154 20.15 7.54 16.46
CA THR A 154 21.28 8.47 16.41
C THR A 154 22.15 8.27 15.16
N PRO A 155 22.61 7.05 14.82
CA PRO A 155 23.32 6.80 13.57
C PRO A 155 22.55 7.28 12.34
N GLN A 156 21.24 7.02 12.29
CA GLN A 156 20.38 7.45 11.18
C GLN A 156 20.35 8.97 11.01
N LEU A 157 20.26 9.73 12.11
CA LEU A 157 20.29 11.19 12.07
C LEU A 157 21.68 11.73 11.68
N LEU A 158 22.74 11.10 12.17
CA LEU A 158 24.12 11.53 11.89
C LEU A 158 24.56 11.27 10.45
N GLN A 159 23.88 10.40 9.71
CA GLN A 159 24.08 10.28 8.27
C GLN A 159 23.74 11.59 7.54
N ALA A 160 22.78 12.38 8.06
CA ALA A 160 22.37 13.68 7.54
C ALA A 160 22.05 13.70 6.03
N HIS A 161 21.45 12.62 5.52
CA HIS A 161 21.18 12.42 4.09
C HIS A 161 19.79 12.90 3.65
N SER A 162 18.87 13.18 4.57
CA SER A 162 17.46 13.51 4.26
C SER A 162 16.86 14.50 5.25
N SER A 163 15.70 15.08 4.90
CA SER A 163 14.87 15.80 5.87
C SER A 163 14.35 14.86 6.95
N TYR A 164 14.40 15.30 8.21
CA TYR A 164 13.96 14.49 9.35
C TYR A 164 12.81 15.17 10.09
N VAL A 165 11.82 14.37 10.47
CA VAL A 165 10.81 14.70 11.47
C VAL A 165 11.00 13.73 12.62
N VAL A 166 11.33 14.25 13.81
CA VAL A 166 11.70 13.44 14.97
C VAL A 166 10.79 13.79 16.13
N VAL A 167 10.09 12.78 16.65
CA VAL A 167 9.38 12.89 17.92
C VAL A 167 10.38 12.56 19.03
N ASP A 168 10.67 13.54 19.88
CA ASP A 168 11.68 13.45 20.94
C ASP A 168 11.07 13.70 22.33
N PRO A 169 10.37 12.72 22.93
CA PRO A 169 9.61 12.92 24.17
C PRO A 169 10.46 13.38 25.36
N LYS A 170 11.77 13.14 25.33
CA LYS A 170 12.72 13.48 26.41
C LYS A 170 13.65 14.65 26.08
N GLY A 171 13.60 15.20 24.86
CA GLY A 171 14.51 16.25 24.40
C GLY A 171 15.99 15.83 24.25
N GLY A 172 16.28 14.54 24.41
CA GLY A 172 17.65 14.02 24.38
C GLY A 172 18.23 13.95 22.97
N THR A 173 17.38 13.67 21.98
CA THR A 173 17.79 13.50 20.58
C THR A 173 18.24 14.83 19.98
N LEU A 174 17.47 15.90 20.22
CA LEU A 174 17.84 17.25 19.80
C LEU A 174 19.16 17.70 20.46
N SER A 175 19.33 17.42 21.75
CA SER A 175 20.56 17.76 22.48
C SER A 175 21.79 17.03 21.94
N GLN A 176 21.64 15.76 21.53
CA GLN A 176 22.73 14.94 21.01
C GLN A 176 23.11 15.27 19.56
N CYS A 177 22.10 15.43 18.69
CA CYS A 177 22.34 15.52 17.23
C CYS A 177 22.13 16.94 16.67
N GLY A 178 21.38 17.80 17.36
CA GLY A 178 20.91 19.09 16.84
C GLY A 178 22.05 20.04 16.46
N TYR A 179 23.10 20.12 17.28
CA TYR A 179 24.27 20.95 16.98
C TYR A 179 24.97 20.49 15.69
N PHE A 180 25.19 19.19 15.53
CA PHE A 180 25.81 18.63 14.33
C PHE A 180 24.95 18.91 13.09
N LEU A 181 23.65 18.60 13.16
CA LEU A 181 22.72 18.82 12.05
C LEU A 181 22.70 20.31 11.64
N GLN A 182 22.56 21.23 12.60
CA GLN A 182 22.47 22.65 12.31
C GLN A 182 23.81 23.24 11.86
N LYS A 183 24.87 23.08 12.65
CA LYS A 183 26.14 23.80 12.48
C LYS A 183 27.12 23.12 11.53
N LYS A 184 27.09 21.79 11.43
CA LYS A 184 28.02 21.03 10.58
C LYS A 184 27.39 20.61 9.26
N LYS A 185 26.08 20.35 9.22
CA LYS A 185 25.36 19.92 8.02
C LYS A 185 24.44 20.99 7.42
N GLY A 186 24.30 22.15 8.07
CA GLY A 186 23.53 23.29 7.55
C GLY A 186 22.02 23.10 7.59
N TYR A 187 21.50 22.17 8.40
CA TYR A 187 20.07 21.94 8.51
C TYR A 187 19.35 23.13 9.16
N LYS A 188 18.17 23.46 8.62
CA LYS A 188 17.20 24.33 9.29
C LYS A 188 16.45 23.53 10.35
N VAL A 189 16.95 23.54 11.58
CA VAL A 189 16.31 22.87 12.71
C VAL A 189 15.13 23.71 13.20
N LYS A 190 13.95 23.10 13.24
CA LYS A 190 12.72 23.68 13.80
C LYS A 190 12.25 22.83 14.97
N VAL A 191 11.84 23.46 16.07
CA VAL A 191 11.45 22.78 17.30
C VAL A 191 10.02 23.16 17.66
N PHE A 192 9.14 22.16 17.72
CA PHE A 192 7.81 22.29 18.27
C PHE A 192 7.78 21.58 19.63
N ASN A 193 7.71 22.38 20.70
CA ASN A 193 7.64 21.90 22.07
C ASN A 193 6.22 22.12 22.60
N SER A 194 5.53 21.03 22.93
CA SER A 194 4.15 21.02 23.45
C SER A 194 4.09 21.04 24.98
N ILE A 195 5.24 21.06 25.67
CA ILE A 195 5.33 21.10 27.14
C ILE A 195 5.77 22.50 27.60
N ASP A 196 6.88 23.00 27.05
CA ASP A 196 7.41 24.32 27.36
C ASP A 196 7.32 25.21 26.12
N PHE A 197 6.25 25.99 26.05
CA PHE A 197 5.97 26.88 24.92
C PHE A 197 6.99 28.01 24.77
N SER A 198 7.74 28.37 25.83
CA SER A 198 8.80 29.39 25.74
C SER A 198 9.99 28.92 24.90
N LYS A 199 10.16 27.60 24.75
CA LYS A 199 11.20 26.94 23.95
C LYS A 199 10.66 26.35 22.65
N SER A 200 9.44 26.70 22.27
CA SER A 200 8.78 26.24 21.06
C SER A 200 8.84 27.33 19.98
N MET A 201 8.91 26.93 18.72
CA MET A 201 8.78 27.86 17.59
C MET A 201 7.33 28.20 17.26
N HIS A 202 6.38 27.69 18.06
CA HIS A 202 4.93 27.78 17.89
C HIS A 202 4.45 27.20 16.56
N TYR A 203 3.17 26.86 16.50
CA TYR A 203 2.57 26.29 15.30
C TYR A 203 1.11 26.68 15.25
N ASN A 204 0.71 27.28 14.12
CA ASN A 204 -0.68 27.56 13.83
C ASN A 204 -1.11 26.70 12.62
N PRO A 205 -1.96 25.68 12.80
CA PRO A 205 -2.39 24.82 11.69
C PRO A 205 -3.25 25.57 10.68
N MET A 206 -4.00 26.60 11.11
CA MET A 206 -4.90 27.34 10.23
C MET A 206 -4.14 28.16 9.17
N ALA A 207 -2.90 28.55 9.44
CA ALA A 207 -2.04 29.23 8.47
C ALA A 207 -1.72 28.37 7.22
N TYR A 208 -1.95 27.06 7.28
CA TYR A 208 -1.71 26.12 6.18
C TYR A 208 -2.98 25.73 5.42
N ILE A 209 -4.16 26.21 5.85
CA ILE A 209 -5.44 25.92 5.21
C ILE A 209 -5.67 26.92 4.08
N LYS A 210 -5.74 26.44 2.84
CA LYS A 210 -5.93 27.29 1.65
C LYS A 210 -7.19 26.95 0.86
N THR A 211 -7.68 25.74 1.01
CA THR A 211 -8.81 25.20 0.23
C THR A 211 -9.83 24.53 1.12
N GLU A 212 -11.06 24.35 0.61
CA GLU A 212 -12.11 23.58 1.30
C GLU A 212 -11.67 22.15 1.61
N SER A 213 -10.85 21.54 0.74
CA SER A 213 -10.27 20.22 0.97
C SER A 213 -9.32 20.22 2.17
N ASP A 214 -8.59 21.30 2.40
CA ASP A 214 -7.67 21.41 3.54
C ASP A 214 -8.44 21.60 4.85
N VAL A 215 -9.58 22.30 4.82
CA VAL A 215 -10.51 22.37 5.97
C VAL A 215 -10.95 20.97 6.36
N LEU A 216 -11.43 20.17 5.40
CA LEU A 216 -11.88 18.80 5.65
C LEU A 216 -10.75 17.91 6.20
N LYS A 217 -9.54 18.01 5.64
CA LYS A 217 -8.37 17.27 6.13
C LYS A 217 -8.01 17.66 7.56
N PHE A 218 -8.00 18.96 7.86
CA PHE A 218 -7.69 19.48 9.18
C PHE A 218 -8.72 19.02 10.21
N VAL A 219 -10.02 19.18 9.91
CA VAL A 219 -11.11 18.78 10.82
C VAL A 219 -11.10 17.27 11.07
N ASN A 220 -10.91 16.46 10.02
CA ASN A 220 -10.81 15.00 10.19
C ASN A 220 -9.60 14.62 11.05
N ALA A 221 -8.45 15.27 10.85
CA ALA A 221 -7.28 15.05 11.68
C ALA A 221 -7.52 15.48 13.13
N LEU A 222 -8.19 16.61 13.36
CA LEU A 222 -8.53 17.08 14.71
C LEU A 222 -9.41 16.06 15.44
N ILE A 223 -10.54 15.69 14.84
CA ILE A 223 -11.51 14.74 15.41
C ILE A 223 -10.84 13.36 15.65
N ALA A 224 -10.06 12.87 14.69
CA ALA A 224 -9.39 11.57 14.83
C ALA A 224 -8.38 11.53 15.99
N ASN A 225 -7.78 12.66 16.36
CA ASN A 225 -6.81 12.76 17.46
C ASN A 225 -7.45 13.16 18.80
N THR A 226 -8.71 13.60 18.83
CA THR A 226 -9.46 13.91 20.06
C THR A 226 -10.42 12.79 20.47
N LYS A 227 -10.73 11.85 19.57
CA LYS A 227 -11.37 10.58 19.92
C LYS A 227 -10.45 9.79 20.86
N GLY A 228 -10.84 9.66 22.13
CA GLY A 228 -10.14 8.79 23.08
C GLY A 228 -10.27 7.30 22.71
N ASP A 229 -9.58 6.43 23.46
CA ASP A 229 -9.59 4.95 23.27
C ASP A 229 -10.97 4.27 23.58
N GLY A 230 -12.04 5.05 23.64
CA GLY A 230 -13.40 4.57 23.88
C GLY A 230 -14.02 3.90 22.65
N LYS A 231 -15.11 3.17 22.87
CA LYS A 231 -15.94 2.63 21.78
C LYS A 231 -16.31 3.75 20.81
N GLU A 232 -16.40 3.44 19.52
CA GLU A 232 -16.88 4.38 18.49
C GLU A 232 -18.13 5.10 19.01
N GLY A 233 -18.00 6.41 19.26
CA GLY A 233 -19.15 7.26 19.53
C GLY A 233 -20.12 7.21 18.36
N ASP A 234 -21.38 7.56 18.60
CA ASP A 234 -22.42 7.54 17.57
C ASP A 234 -21.92 8.25 16.29
N GLU A 235 -22.11 7.58 15.15
CA GLU A 235 -21.76 8.12 13.84
C GLU A 235 -22.48 9.45 13.58
N PHE A 236 -23.68 9.60 14.15
CA PHE A 236 -24.42 10.85 14.12
C PHE A 236 -23.63 12.00 14.77
N TRP A 237 -23.18 11.83 16.02
CA TRP A 237 -22.45 12.88 16.76
C TRP A 237 -21.14 13.25 16.06
N THR A 238 -20.44 12.24 15.52
CA THR A 238 -19.21 12.49 14.74
C THR A 238 -19.51 13.31 13.47
N LYS A 239 -20.60 13.01 12.75
CA LYS A 239 -21.00 13.76 11.55
C LYS A 239 -21.41 15.19 11.89
N ALA A 240 -22.16 15.39 12.97
CA ALA A 240 -22.54 16.72 13.45
C ALA A 240 -21.31 17.56 13.84
N GLU A 241 -20.39 16.99 14.62
CA GLU A 241 -19.11 17.62 14.99
C GLU A 241 -18.28 17.99 13.74
N THR A 242 -18.21 17.09 12.77
CA THR A 242 -17.50 17.33 11.51
C THR A 242 -18.10 18.51 10.74
N LEU A 243 -19.43 18.57 10.61
CA LEU A 243 -20.11 19.67 9.92
C LEU A 243 -19.87 21.00 10.64
N LEU A 244 -19.96 21.01 11.97
CA LEU A 244 -19.75 22.19 12.78
C LEU A 244 -18.31 22.71 12.65
N TYR A 245 -17.31 21.86 12.89
CA TYR A 245 -15.91 22.26 12.79
C TYR A 245 -15.54 22.70 11.38
N CYS A 246 -16.08 22.05 10.34
CA CYS A 246 -15.87 22.51 8.97
C CYS A 246 -16.45 23.90 8.74
N ALA A 247 -17.64 24.19 9.27
CA ALA A 247 -18.27 25.50 9.17
C ALA A 247 -17.42 26.57 9.87
N LEU A 248 -17.07 26.36 11.14
CA LEU A 248 -16.34 27.33 11.95
C LEU A 248 -14.93 27.58 11.41
N VAL A 249 -14.16 26.53 11.11
CA VAL A 249 -12.80 26.67 10.58
C VAL A 249 -12.83 27.37 9.22
N ALA A 250 -13.77 27.04 8.35
CA ALA A 250 -13.89 27.72 7.06
C ALA A 250 -14.27 29.19 7.20
N TYR A 251 -15.14 29.54 8.16
CA TYR A 251 -15.47 30.93 8.46
C TYR A 251 -14.21 31.69 8.90
N ILE A 252 -13.49 31.16 9.90
CA ILE A 252 -12.28 31.77 10.44
C ILE A 252 -11.24 31.98 9.33
N VAL A 253 -10.97 30.96 8.51
CA VAL A 253 -9.90 31.02 7.50
C VAL A 253 -10.25 31.89 6.30
N PHE A 254 -11.51 31.85 5.82
CA PHE A 254 -11.88 32.52 4.57
C PHE A 254 -12.50 33.90 4.76
N GLU A 255 -13.11 34.19 5.91
CA GLU A 255 -13.75 35.48 6.21
C GLU A 255 -13.08 36.22 7.36
N GLY A 256 -12.46 35.52 8.31
CA GLY A 256 -11.80 36.12 9.46
C GLY A 256 -10.53 36.91 9.08
N PRO A 257 -10.20 37.98 9.84
CA PRO A 257 -8.94 38.71 9.67
C PRO A 257 -7.75 37.82 10.02
N GLU A 258 -6.56 38.15 9.50
CA GLU A 258 -5.40 37.26 9.56
C GLU A 258 -4.96 36.95 11.00
N GLU A 259 -5.10 37.92 11.90
CA GLU A 259 -4.82 37.81 13.34
C GLU A 259 -5.75 36.82 14.07
N GLU A 260 -6.97 36.65 13.62
CA GLU A 260 -7.98 35.75 14.21
C GLU A 260 -7.96 34.35 13.59
N ARG A 261 -7.09 34.08 12.61
CA ARG A 261 -6.97 32.77 11.96
C ARG A 261 -6.20 31.78 12.83
N ASN A 262 -6.70 31.49 14.02
CA ASN A 262 -6.02 30.65 15.00
C ASN A 262 -6.99 29.76 15.81
N MET A 263 -6.42 28.80 16.55
CA MET A 263 -7.20 27.83 17.33
C MET A 263 -7.97 28.46 18.50
N ASN A 264 -7.53 29.59 19.05
CA ASN A 264 -8.24 30.24 20.15
C ASN A 264 -9.58 30.79 19.66
N THR A 265 -9.61 31.41 18.48
CA THR A 265 -10.85 31.90 17.87
C THR A 265 -11.85 30.76 17.63
N LEU A 266 -11.39 29.57 17.22
CA LEU A 266 -12.28 28.40 17.12
C LEU A 266 -12.89 28.02 18.47
N VAL A 267 -12.10 27.99 19.54
CA VAL A 267 -12.57 27.67 20.89
C VAL A 267 -13.54 28.76 21.39
N GLU A 268 -13.24 30.03 21.16
CA GLU A 268 -14.11 31.15 21.52
C GLU A 268 -15.45 31.11 20.78
N MET A 269 -15.45 30.81 19.47
CA MET A 269 -16.67 30.61 18.70
C MET A 269 -17.51 29.47 19.28
N ILE A 270 -16.90 28.31 19.56
CA ILE A 270 -17.58 27.17 20.16
C ILE A 270 -18.19 27.54 21.52
N ASN A 271 -17.43 28.22 22.39
CA ASN A 271 -17.91 28.66 23.70
C ASN A 271 -19.05 29.69 23.61
N SER A 272 -19.14 30.42 22.50
CA SER A 272 -20.18 31.42 22.25
C SER A 272 -21.45 30.82 21.62
N MET A 273 -21.47 29.52 21.31
CA MET A 273 -22.63 28.83 20.74
C MET A 273 -23.63 28.40 21.81
N GLU A 274 -24.17 29.36 22.55
CA GLU A 274 -25.28 29.13 23.48
C GLU A 274 -26.50 28.58 22.73
N VAL A 275 -27.14 27.56 23.30
CA VAL A 275 -28.40 27.00 22.83
C VAL A 275 -29.41 27.10 23.97
N ARG A 276 -30.62 27.59 23.66
CA ARG A 276 -31.75 27.67 24.58
C ARG A 276 -32.82 26.71 24.11
N GLU A 277 -33.17 25.73 24.94
CA GLU A 277 -34.17 24.71 24.60
C GLU A 277 -35.60 25.27 24.64
N ASP A 278 -35.83 26.34 25.40
CA ASP A 278 -37.12 26.99 25.61
C ASP A 278 -37.46 28.07 24.57
N ASP A 279 -36.50 28.47 23.74
CA ASP A 279 -36.67 29.49 22.70
C ASP A 279 -35.99 29.08 21.39
N GLU A 280 -36.73 28.40 20.51
CA GLU A 280 -36.26 28.01 19.18
C GLU A 280 -35.90 29.21 18.28
N SER A 281 -36.38 30.42 18.62
CA SER A 281 -36.07 31.64 17.87
C SER A 281 -34.76 32.30 18.32
N PHE A 282 -34.19 31.84 19.44
CA PHE A 282 -32.94 32.36 19.97
C PHE A 282 -31.79 32.10 18.98
N LYS A 283 -31.01 33.15 18.73
CA LYS A 283 -29.80 33.11 17.92
C LYS A 283 -28.63 33.61 18.74
N ASN A 284 -27.59 32.80 18.82
CA ASN A 284 -26.33 33.23 19.43
C ASN A 284 -25.49 34.07 18.45
N ALA A 285 -24.35 34.60 18.92
CA ALA A 285 -23.48 35.44 18.11
C ALA A 285 -23.02 34.74 16.82
N VAL A 286 -22.73 33.44 16.90
CA VAL A 286 -22.27 32.64 15.76
C VAL A 286 -23.41 32.48 14.73
N ASP A 287 -24.65 32.22 15.17
CA ASP A 287 -25.81 32.18 14.27
C ASP A 287 -25.96 33.48 13.47
N TYR A 288 -25.84 34.64 14.12
CA TYR A 288 -25.87 35.94 13.43
C TYR A 288 -24.71 36.14 12.46
N MET A 289 -23.51 35.67 12.79
CA MET A 289 -22.34 35.72 11.90
C MET A 289 -22.58 34.91 10.62
N PHE A 290 -23.15 33.71 10.74
CA PHE A 290 -23.47 32.86 9.59
C PHE A 290 -24.65 33.39 8.79
N ASP A 291 -25.67 33.99 9.41
CA ASP A 291 -26.76 34.68 8.71
C ASP A 291 -26.23 35.86 7.88
N GLY A 292 -25.32 36.65 8.45
CA GLY A 292 -24.67 37.76 7.75
C GLY A 292 -23.85 37.29 6.55
N LEU A 293 -23.11 36.20 6.71
CA LEU A 293 -22.37 35.59 5.61
C LEU A 293 -23.30 34.99 4.55
N ALA A 294 -24.38 34.32 4.96
CA ALA A 294 -25.36 33.73 4.05
C ALA A 294 -26.05 34.80 3.18
N LYS A 295 -26.34 35.99 3.74
CA LYS A 295 -26.88 37.11 2.97
C LYS A 295 -25.90 37.62 1.90
N ARG A 296 -24.60 37.63 2.18
CA ARG A 296 -23.56 38.09 1.26
C ARG A 296 -23.18 37.04 0.22
N ASN A 297 -23.01 35.79 0.65
CA ASN A 297 -22.59 34.66 -0.17
C ASN A 297 -23.27 33.35 0.28
N PRO A 298 -24.50 33.07 -0.20
CA PRO A 298 -25.26 31.88 0.20
C PRO A 298 -24.56 30.55 -0.13
N GLN A 299 -23.71 30.54 -1.16
CA GLN A 299 -23.02 29.32 -1.61
C GLN A 299 -21.65 29.13 -0.96
N HIS A 300 -21.27 30.01 -0.02
CA HIS A 300 -20.02 29.88 0.71
C HIS A 300 -19.94 28.54 1.45
N PHE A 301 -18.79 27.86 1.39
CA PHE A 301 -18.60 26.54 2.01
C PHE A 301 -18.99 26.54 3.48
N ALA A 302 -18.54 27.53 4.26
CA ALA A 302 -18.86 27.65 5.68
C ALA A 302 -20.38 27.68 5.94
N VAL A 303 -21.13 28.46 5.15
CA VAL A 303 -22.59 28.58 5.26
C VAL A 303 -23.27 27.25 4.96
N ARG A 304 -22.85 26.57 3.90
CA ARG A 304 -23.42 25.27 3.50
C ARG A 304 -23.19 24.19 4.56
N GLN A 305 -22.03 24.17 5.21
CA GLN A 305 -21.76 23.22 6.29
C GLN A 305 -22.57 23.57 7.56
N TYR A 306 -22.65 24.86 7.91
CA TYR A 306 -23.42 25.31 9.07
C TYR A 306 -24.92 25.01 8.94
N ALA A 307 -25.50 25.26 7.77
CA ALA A 307 -26.90 24.95 7.50
C ALA A 307 -27.19 23.44 7.64
N LYS A 308 -26.30 22.58 7.13
CA LYS A 308 -26.42 21.13 7.31
C LYS A 308 -26.29 20.71 8.77
N TYR A 309 -25.39 21.34 9.53
CA TYR A 309 -25.26 21.11 10.96
C TYR A 309 -26.55 21.46 11.71
N LYS A 310 -27.13 22.65 11.48
CA LYS A 310 -28.39 23.07 12.12
C LYS A 310 -29.56 22.15 11.77
N LEU A 311 -29.65 21.68 10.51
CA LEU A 311 -30.65 20.68 10.10
C LEU A 311 -30.48 19.37 10.87
N ALA A 312 -29.26 18.87 10.99
CA ALA A 312 -28.99 17.64 11.74
C ALA A 312 -29.31 17.80 13.24
N SER A 313 -28.94 18.93 13.84
CA SER A 313 -29.18 19.19 15.27
C SER A 313 -30.66 19.39 15.60
N GLY A 314 -31.44 20.04 14.72
CA GLY A 314 -32.87 20.28 14.93
C GLY A 314 -33.70 18.98 14.96
N ASP A 315 -33.37 18.01 14.12
CA ASP A 315 -34.04 16.70 14.10
C ASP A 315 -33.87 15.91 15.41
N ILE A 316 -32.82 16.18 16.20
CA ILE A 316 -32.58 15.50 17.49
C ILE A 316 -33.35 16.15 18.63
N CYS A 317 -33.37 17.48 18.73
CA CYS A 317 -34.10 18.17 19.80
C CYS A 317 -35.62 18.01 19.68
N SER A 318 -36.13 17.65 18.48
CA SER A 318 -37.54 17.36 18.24
C SER A 318 -38.02 15.96 18.63
N LYS A 319 -37.12 15.06 19.09
CA LYS A 319 -37.42 13.70 19.55
C LYS A 319 -37.32 13.57 21.05
#